data_AF-A0A7S3HVJ7-F1
#
_entry.id   AF-A0A7S3HVJ7-F1
#
_cell.length_a   1.000
_cell.length_b   1.000
_cell.length_c   1.000
_cell.angle_alpha   90.00
_cell.angle_beta   90.00
_cell.angle_gamma   90.00
#
_symmetry.space_group_name_H-M   'P 1'
#
loop_
_entity.id
_entity.type
_entity.pdbx_description
1 polymer ?
#
loop_
_entity_poly.entity_id
_entity_poly.type
_entity_poly.pdbx_seq_one_letter_code
_entity_poly.pdbx_strand_id
1 'polypeptide(L)'
;MVWSSVDLVPLIVNLTSICIQVSNNYEGSYLLEIQKPIYACATLFLFLKLFYFLRYFREIGHLVRMIFTVMYQMRFFFVVFFCFIFSFACAFYAFTGGEDLGSQ
;
A
#
# COMPACT_ATOMS: atom_id res chain seq x y z
N MET A 1 3.99 14.79 -15.72
CA MET A 1 4.55 15.16 -14.40
C MET A 1 4.39 14.07 -13.34
N VAL A 2 3.25 13.37 -13.25
CA VAL A 2 3.00 12.32 -12.21
C VAL A 2 4.03 11.18 -12.17
N TRP A 3 4.65 10.85 -13.32
CA TRP A 3 5.65 9.77 -13.43
C TRP A 3 6.94 10.01 -12.63
N SER A 4 7.35 11.29 -12.49
CA SER A 4 8.51 11.64 -11.66
C SER A 4 8.21 11.46 -10.17
N SER A 5 6.95 11.65 -9.75
CA SER A 5 6.54 11.47 -8.36
C SER A 5 6.58 10.00 -7.94
N VAL A 6 6.23 9.07 -8.84
CA VAL A 6 6.27 7.62 -8.55
C VAL A 6 7.71 7.12 -8.39
N ASP A 7 8.67 7.68 -9.13
CA ASP A 7 10.09 7.34 -9.01
C ASP A 7 10.76 7.94 -7.76
N LEU A 8 10.26 9.07 -7.28
CA LEU A 8 10.78 9.78 -6.12
C LEU A 8 10.41 9.08 -4.79
N VAL A 9 9.26 8.40 -4.74
CA VAL A 9 8.81 7.64 -3.55
C VAL A 9 9.81 6.55 -3.10
N PRO A 10 10.18 5.55 -3.93
CA PRO A 10 11.10 4.50 -3.51
C PRO A 10 12.52 5.04 -3.24
N LEU A 11 12.93 6.11 -3.92
CA LEU A 11 14.23 6.75 -3.69
C LEU A 11 14.28 7.43 -2.32
N ILE A 12 13.24 8.19 -1.97
CA ILE A 12 13.13 8.80 -0.63
C ILE A 12 13.06 7.71 0.44
N VAL A 13 12.28 6.65 0.24
CA VAL A 13 12.13 5.58 1.25
C VAL A 13 13.44 4.79 1.43
N ASN A 14 14.19 4.53 0.37
CA ASN A 14 15.52 3.93 0.50
C ASN A 14 16.52 4.87 1.18
N LEU A 15 16.47 6.17 0.87
CA LEU A 15 17.32 7.17 1.50
C LEU A 15 17.04 7.29 3.00
N THR A 16 15.77 7.38 3.40
CA THR A 16 15.38 7.45 4.82
C THR A 16 15.75 6.16 5.56
N SER A 17 15.61 5.00 4.92
CA SER A 17 16.05 3.70 5.45
C SER A 17 17.57 3.68 5.73
N ILE A 18 18.39 4.20 4.83
CA ILE A 18 19.85 4.30 5.03
C ILE A 18 20.17 5.29 6.15
N CYS A 19 19.50 6.44 6.22
CA CYS A 19 19.66 7.40 7.31
C CYS A 19 19.32 6.78 8.67
N ILE A 20 18.22 6.01 8.76
CA ILE A 20 17.85 5.28 9.97
C ILE A 20 18.93 4.28 10.35
N GLN A 21 19.46 3.51 9.39
CA GLN A 21 20.50 2.52 9.65
C GLN A 21 21.82 3.13 10.15
N VAL A 22 22.23 4.28 9.61
CA VAL A 22 23.39 5.05 10.09
C VAL A 22 23.15 5.56 11.52
N SER A 23 21.95 6.09 11.80
CA SER A 23 21.57 6.58 13.13
C SER A 23 21.45 5.46 14.18
N ASN A 24 21.06 4.25 13.77
CA ASN A 24 20.81 3.11 14.65
C ASN A 24 22.10 2.48 15.20
N ASN A 25 23.27 2.76 14.61
CA ASN A 25 24.56 2.33 15.18
C ASN A 25 24.83 2.98 16.55
N TYR A 26 24.07 4.01 16.93
CA TYR A 26 24.26 4.75 18.18
C TYR A 26 23.24 4.38 19.27
N GLU A 27 21.95 4.15 18.96
CA GLU A 27 20.96 3.72 19.96
C GLU A 27 19.75 2.96 19.34
N GLY A 28 19.42 1.79 19.91
CA GLY A 28 18.03 1.30 19.99
C GLY A 28 17.50 0.35 18.90
N SER A 29 17.52 -0.95 19.19
CA SER A 29 17.01 -2.08 18.38
C SER A 29 15.56 -1.97 17.86
N TYR A 30 14.73 -1.05 18.39
CA TYR A 30 13.32 -0.90 18.03
C TYR A 30 13.10 -0.27 16.64
N LEU A 31 14.00 0.59 16.18
CA LEU A 31 13.86 1.24 14.86
C LEU A 31 14.06 0.26 13.70
N LEU A 32 14.74 -0.87 13.96
CA LEU A 32 15.08 -1.88 12.95
C LEU A 32 13.87 -2.76 12.62
N GLU A 33 12.95 -2.96 13.55
CA GLU A 33 11.71 -3.72 13.29
C GLU A 33 10.73 -2.94 12.41
N ILE A 34 10.63 -1.62 12.60
CA ILE A 34 9.77 -0.74 11.80
C ILE A 34 10.36 -0.52 10.38
N GLN A 35 11.68 -0.62 10.23
CA GLN A 35 12.35 -0.47 8.93
C GLN A 35 12.00 -1.57 7.93
N LYS A 36 11.83 -2.82 8.39
CA LYS A 36 11.55 -3.99 7.54
C LYS A 36 10.28 -3.84 6.68
N PRO A 37 9.10 -3.51 7.23
CA PRO A 37 7.89 -3.33 6.42
C PRO A 37 7.99 -2.12 5.49
N ILE A 38 8.67 -1.04 5.92
CA ILE A 38 8.89 0.15 5.09
C ILE A 38 9.71 -0.21 3.84
N TYR A 39 10.76 -1.02 4.01
CA TYR A 39 11.59 -1.49 2.91
C TYR A 39 10.81 -2.40 1.96
N ALA A 40 10.02 -3.34 2.50
CA ALA A 40 9.16 -4.20 1.69
C ALA A 40 8.15 -3.40 0.84
N CYS A 41 7.55 -2.36 1.42
CA CYS A 41 6.68 -1.44 0.70
C CYS A 41 7.43 -0.70 -0.42
N ALA A 42 8.64 -0.20 -0.16
CA ALA A 42 9.45 0.45 -1.19
C ALA A 42 9.81 -0.48 -2.36
N THR A 43 10.15 -1.75 -2.05
CA THR A 43 10.39 -2.76 -3.07
C THR A 43 9.14 -3.04 -3.91
N LEU A 44 7.95 -3.08 -3.29
CA LEU A 44 6.68 -3.21 -4.01
C LEU A 44 6.46 -2.03 -4.98
N PHE A 45 6.71 -0.79 -4.54
CA PHE A 45 6.66 0.39 -5.41
C PHE A 45 7.68 0.33 -6.56
N LEU A 46 8.85 -0.27 -6.35
CA LEU A 46 9.82 -0.52 -7.41
C LEU A 46 9.28 -1.55 -8.43
N PHE A 47 8.61 -2.62 -7.98
CA PHE A 47 7.93 -3.55 -8.87
C PHE A 47 6.78 -2.92 -9.66
N LEU A 48 6.05 -1.96 -9.08
CA LEU A 48 5.06 -1.17 -9.82
C LEU A 48 5.69 -0.38 -10.98
N LYS A 49 6.95 0.07 -10.84
CA LYS A 49 7.70 0.67 -11.96
C LYS A 49 8.00 -0.34 -13.06
N LEU A 50 8.21 -1.61 -12.74
CA LEU A 50 8.40 -2.67 -13.74
C LEU A 50 7.16 -2.84 -14.63
N PHE A 51 5.95 -2.77 -14.05
CA PHE A 51 4.69 -2.70 -14.81
C PHE A 51 4.60 -1.47 -15.72
N TYR A 52 5.20 -0.35 -15.31
CA TYR A 52 5.30 0.82 -16.16
C TYR A 52 6.29 0.64 -17.31
N PHE A 53 7.43 0.00 -17.09
CA PHE A 53 8.37 -0.34 -18.16
C PHE A 53 7.73 -1.28 -19.19
N LEU A 54 6.96 -2.26 -18.73
CA LEU A 54 6.18 -3.16 -19.57
C LEU A 54 5.19 -2.43 -20.51
N ARG A 55 4.72 -1.23 -20.12
CA ARG A 55 3.87 -0.39 -20.98
C ARG A 55 4.58 0.10 -22.24
N TYR A 56 5.92 0.22 -22.23
CA TYR A 56 6.69 0.68 -23.38
C TYR A 56 6.68 -0.33 -24.53
N PHE A 57 6.54 -1.63 -24.22
CA PHE A 57 6.43 -2.66 -25.25
C PHE A 57 5.06 -2.57 -25.96
N ARG A 58 5.09 -2.51 -27.30
CA ARG A 58 3.90 -2.25 -28.12
C ARG A 58 2.79 -3.30 -27.93
N GLU A 59 3.15 -4.55 -27.66
CA GLU A 59 2.17 -5.62 -27.43
C GLU A 59 1.57 -5.60 -26.01
N ILE A 60 2.39 -5.31 -24.99
CA ILE A 60 1.98 -5.36 -23.58
C ILE A 60 1.31 -4.03 -23.16
N GLY A 61 1.63 -2.92 -23.82
CA GLY A 61 1.10 -1.59 -23.50
C GLY A 61 -0.40 -1.46 -23.61
N HIS A 62 -1.05 -2.22 -24.50
CA HIS A 62 -2.51 -2.25 -24.60
C HIS A 62 -3.14 -2.93 -23.37
N LEU A 63 -2.59 -4.06 -22.94
CA LEU A 63 -3.05 -4.79 -21.75
C LEU A 63 -2.93 -3.92 -20.50
N VAL A 64 -1.79 -3.25 -20.31
CA VAL A 64 -1.57 -2.35 -19.17
C VAL A 64 -2.59 -1.21 -19.16
N ARG A 65 -2.87 -0.60 -20.32
CA ARG A 65 -3.89 0.46 -20.42
C ARG A 65 -5.28 -0.06 -20.06
N MET A 66 -5.64 -1.25 -20.55
CA MET A 66 -6.92 -1.89 -20.24
C MET A 66 -7.06 -2.15 -18.73
N ILE A 67 -6.02 -2.65 -18.06
CA ILE A 67 -6.01 -2.85 -16.60
C ILE A 67 -6.29 -1.53 -15.87
N PHE A 68 -5.59 -0.45 -16.22
CA PHE A 68 -5.82 0.86 -15.59
C PHE A 68 -7.25 1.38 -15.84
N THR A 69 -7.80 1.17 -17.04
CA THR A 69 -9.18 1.55 -17.35
C THR A 69 -10.18 0.76 -16.50
N VAL A 70 -10.00 -0.55 -16.34
CA VAL A 70 -10.86 -1.39 -15.49
C VAL A 70 -10.73 -0.98 -14.03
N MET A 71 -9.51 -0.77 -13.51
CA MET A 71 -9.29 -0.28 -12.15
C MET A 71 -10.00 1.06 -11.90
N TYR A 72 -9.96 1.98 -12.87
CA TYR A 72 -10.63 3.26 -12.74
C TYR A 72 -12.16 3.13 -12.69
N GLN A 73 -12.75 2.23 -13.50
CA GLN A 73 -14.18 1.98 -13.48
C GLN A 73 -14.63 1.27 -12.19
N MET A 74 -13.82 0.36 -11.66
CA MET A 74 -14.11 -0.41 -10.45
C MET A 74 -14.02 0.40 -9.15
N ARG A 75 -13.50 1.64 -9.17
CA ARG A 75 -13.32 2.45 -7.94
C ARG A 75 -14.61 2.60 -7.13
N PHE A 76 -15.75 2.81 -7.79
CA PHE A 76 -17.03 3.00 -7.12
C PHE A 76 -17.55 1.68 -6.54
N PHE A 77 -17.34 0.58 -7.24
CA PHE A 77 -17.63 -0.77 -6.75
C PHE A 77 -16.83 -1.07 -5.48
N PHE A 78 -15.53 -0.76 -5.48
CA PHE A 78 -14.68 -0.94 -4.30
C PHE A 78 -15.18 -0.15 -3.09
N VAL A 79 -15.61 1.10 -3.27
CA VAL A 79 -16.15 1.91 -2.16
C VAL A 79 -17.39 1.24 -1.55
N VAL A 80 -18.35 0.81 -2.38
CA VAL A 80 -19.56 0.12 -1.90
C VAL A 80 -19.19 -1.21 -1.23
N PHE A 81 -18.24 -1.94 -1.81
CA PHE A 81 -17.76 -3.20 -1.26
C PHE A 81 -17.10 -3.02 0.11
N PHE A 82 -16.30 -1.96 0.29
CA PHE A 82 -15.74 -1.61 1.60
C PHE A 82 -16.85 -1.28 2.60
N CYS A 83 -17.84 -0.47 2.23
CA CYS A 83 -18.99 -0.20 3.10
C CYS A 83 -19.72 -1.49 3.50
N PHE A 84 -19.88 -2.42 2.56
CA PHE A 84 -20.48 -3.72 2.83
C PHE A 84 -19.65 -4.56 3.81
N ILE A 85 -18.33 -4.67 3.59
CA ILE A 85 -17.44 -5.38 4.52
C ILE A 85 -17.45 -4.74 5.90
N PHE A 86 -17.40 -3.40 5.99
CA PHE A 86 -17.47 -2.70 7.28
C PHE A 86 -18.79 -2.96 7.99
N SER A 87 -19.92 -2.87 7.28
CA SER A 87 -21.24 -3.17 7.86
C SER A 87 -21.32 -4.62 8.36
N PHE A 88 -20.74 -5.56 7.61
CA PHE A 88 -20.69 -6.96 7.97
C PHE A 88 -19.77 -7.22 9.17
N ALA A 89 -18.62 -6.56 9.23
CA ALA A 89 -17.71 -6.59 10.37
C ALA A 89 -18.36 -6.01 11.64
N CYS A 90 -19.09 -4.90 11.53
CA CYS A 90 -19.85 -4.31 12.63
C CYS A 90 -20.96 -5.25 13.11
N ALA A 91 -21.70 -5.88 12.18
CA ALA A 91 -22.74 -6.84 12.53
C ALA A 91 -22.17 -8.05 13.28
N PHE A 92 -21.05 -8.62 12.81
CA PHE A 92 -20.38 -9.70 13.51
C PHE A 92 -19.82 -9.27 14.86
N TYR A 93 -19.22 -8.09 14.96
CA TYR A 93 -18.74 -7.56 16.24
C TYR A 93 -19.87 -7.47 17.28
N ALA A 94 -21.04 -6.96 16.88
CA ALA A 94 -22.22 -6.93 17.74
C ALA A 94 -22.69 -8.34 18.14
N PHE A 95 -22.70 -9.29 17.18
CA PHE A 95 -23.16 -10.66 17.41
C PHE A 95 -22.23 -11.49 18.32
N THR A 96 -20.93 -11.17 18.33
CA THR A 96 -19.92 -11.98 19.04
C THR A 96 -19.71 -11.50 20.49
N GLY A 97 -20.54 -10.58 21.00
CA GLY A 97 -20.50 -10.11 22.39
C GLY A 97 -19.98 -8.68 22.56
N GLY A 98 -20.44 -7.74 21.74
CA GLY A 98 -20.16 -6.31 21.92
C GLY A 98 -20.89 -5.66 23.12
N GLU A 99 -21.62 -6.43 23.94
CA GLU A 99 -22.45 -5.94 25.04
C GLU A 99 -21.71 -5.78 26.38
N ASP A 100 -20.43 -6.12 26.49
CA ASP A 100 -19.70 -6.08 27.78
C ASP A 100 -19.18 -4.68 28.21
N LEU A 101 -19.52 -3.59 27.50
CA LEU A 101 -19.08 -2.22 27.84
C LEU A 101 -20.22 -1.18 27.83
N GLY A 102 -21.45 -1.57 28.12
CA GLY A 102 -22.61 -0.66 28.13
C GLY A 102 -23.56 -0.74 29.32
N SER A 103 -23.40 -1.74 30.20
CA SER A 103 -24.24 -1.87 31.39
C SER A 103 -23.55 -2.68 32.49
N GLN A 104 -22.63 -2.02 33.21
CA GLN A 104 -22.42 -2.15 34.65
C GLN A 104 -21.48 -1.04 35.14
#